data_AF-A0A8H4PW27-F1
#
_entry.id   AF-A0A8H4PW27-F1
#
_cell.length_a   1.000
_cell.length_b   1.000
_cell.length_c   1.000
_cell.angle_alpha   90.00
_cell.angle_beta   90.00
_cell.angle_gamma   90.00
#
_symmetry.space_group_name_H-M   'P 1'
#
loop_
_entity.id
_entity.type
_entity.pdbx_description
1 polymer ?
#
loop_
_entity_poly.entity_id
_entity_poly.type
_entity_poly.pdbx_seq_one_letter_code
_entity_poly.pdbx_strand_id
1 'polypeptide(L)'
;MTARHHPALLDVIAGELGVEVAAIADFELVLYDTQKSCIGGLADELIFSPRLDNLGMTYCAVMGLISSVRESSSLEKDTTIRLAACFDHEEIGSQSAQGAHSNLLPSVLRRLSVLPGARDTSSKADEATEHEQTLSRSFLVSADMAHAVHPNYAGKYEASHQPALNKGTVIKVNANQRYATNSPGIVLVQECARLAGVPLQLFVVRNDSACGSTIGPGLAAKMGMRTLDLGNPQLSMHSIRETGGTADVEHGLKLFHHFYHNYGRLEPKILID
;
A
#
# COMPACT_ATOMS: atom_id res chain seq x y z
N MET A 1 32.32 -7.86 -18.52
CA MET A 1 31.57 -8.63 -17.51
C MET A 1 32.35 -9.76 -16.85
N THR A 2 33.03 -10.60 -17.64
CA THR A 2 33.79 -11.76 -17.16
C THR A 2 34.93 -11.46 -16.19
N ALA A 3 35.47 -10.22 -16.18
CA ALA A 3 36.44 -9.78 -15.19
C ALA A 3 35.82 -9.33 -13.85
N ARG A 4 34.52 -8.97 -13.84
CA ARG A 4 33.80 -8.47 -12.66
C ARG A 4 33.02 -9.56 -11.93
N HIS A 5 32.56 -10.58 -12.65
CA HIS A 5 31.68 -11.62 -12.11
C HIS A 5 32.19 -13.00 -12.48
N HIS A 6 31.85 -13.97 -11.64
CA HIS A 6 32.19 -15.36 -11.87
C HIS A 6 31.56 -15.86 -13.19
N PRO A 7 32.30 -16.56 -14.08
CA PRO A 7 31.79 -17.01 -15.38
C PRO A 7 30.48 -17.80 -15.28
N ALA A 8 30.38 -18.73 -14.32
CA ALA A 8 29.17 -19.52 -14.11
C ALA A 8 27.90 -18.69 -13.86
N LEU A 9 28.00 -17.52 -13.19
CA LEU A 9 26.84 -16.64 -13.00
C LEU A 9 26.42 -16.00 -14.33
N LEU A 10 27.40 -15.57 -15.13
CA LEU A 10 27.14 -14.98 -16.44
C LEU A 10 26.54 -16.00 -17.39
N ASP A 11 27.00 -17.26 -17.35
CA ASP A 11 26.45 -18.34 -18.16
C ASP A 11 25.00 -18.65 -17.81
N VAL A 12 24.64 -18.61 -16.52
CA VAL A 12 23.24 -18.76 -16.07
C VAL A 12 22.36 -17.65 -16.62
N ILE A 13 22.79 -16.38 -16.50
CA ILE A 13 22.03 -15.22 -16.99
C ILE A 13 21.90 -15.27 -18.51
N ALA A 14 23.00 -15.54 -19.22
CA ALA A 14 23.06 -15.66 -20.66
C ALA A 14 22.14 -16.78 -21.17
N GLY A 15 22.19 -17.95 -20.51
CA GLY A 15 21.35 -19.10 -20.82
C GLY A 15 19.86 -18.82 -20.64
N GLU A 16 19.46 -18.15 -19.55
CA GLU A 16 18.05 -17.79 -19.31
C GLU A 16 17.54 -16.76 -20.32
N LEU A 17 18.38 -15.80 -20.72
CA LEU A 17 18.01 -14.77 -21.69
C LEU A 17 18.13 -15.23 -23.16
N GLY A 18 18.78 -16.37 -23.43
CA GLY A 18 19.07 -16.85 -24.78
C GLY A 18 20.03 -15.95 -25.56
N VAL A 19 20.99 -15.32 -24.87
CA VAL A 19 21.99 -14.42 -25.47
C VAL A 19 23.41 -14.87 -25.16
N GLU A 20 24.39 -14.35 -25.90
CA GLU A 20 25.80 -14.55 -25.57
C GLU A 20 26.20 -13.76 -24.32
N VAL A 21 27.13 -14.27 -23.51
CA VAL A 21 27.68 -13.56 -22.32
C VAL A 21 28.20 -12.17 -22.68
N ALA A 22 28.75 -12.00 -23.89
CA ALA A 22 29.25 -10.73 -24.39
C ALA A 22 28.15 -9.67 -24.59
N ALA A 23 26.87 -10.06 -24.70
CA ALA A 23 25.74 -9.16 -24.85
C ALA A 23 25.22 -8.60 -23.51
N ILE A 24 25.65 -9.14 -22.37
CA ILE A 24 25.24 -8.68 -21.04
C ILE A 24 25.93 -7.36 -20.71
N ALA A 25 25.15 -6.28 -20.68
CA ALA A 25 25.63 -4.93 -20.42
C ALA A 25 25.78 -4.61 -18.91
N ASP A 26 24.75 -4.89 -18.10
CA ASP A 26 24.76 -4.86 -16.63
C ASP A 26 23.53 -5.56 -16.05
N PHE A 27 23.50 -5.79 -14.73
CA PHE A 27 22.36 -6.38 -14.03
C PHE A 27 22.27 -5.96 -12.56
N GLU A 28 21.04 -5.89 -12.05
CA GLU A 28 20.73 -5.87 -10.61
C GLU A 28 19.95 -7.16 -10.29
N LEU A 29 20.53 -8.02 -9.46
CA LEU A 29 19.97 -9.32 -9.12
C LEU A 29 19.70 -9.40 -7.62
N VAL A 30 18.51 -9.88 -7.26
CA VAL A 30 18.14 -10.16 -5.87
C VAL A 30 18.09 -11.67 -5.67
N LEU A 31 18.77 -12.15 -4.63
CA LEU A 31 18.65 -13.55 -4.21
C LEU A 31 17.28 -13.73 -3.53
N TYR A 32 16.57 -14.79 -3.91
CA TYR A 32 15.24 -15.09 -3.35
C TYR A 32 15.09 -16.58 -3.08
N ASP A 33 14.24 -16.91 -2.10
CA ASP A 33 13.87 -18.30 -1.80
C ASP A 33 13.07 -18.91 -2.97
N THR A 34 13.50 -20.09 -3.41
CA THR A 34 12.86 -20.84 -4.51
C THR A 34 11.68 -21.68 -4.03
N GLN A 35 11.49 -21.83 -2.72
CA GLN A 35 10.33 -22.50 -2.16
C GLN A 35 9.06 -21.69 -2.43
N LYS A 36 8.19 -22.22 -3.28
CA LYS A 36 6.89 -21.61 -3.63
C LYS A 36 6.09 -21.24 -2.38
N SER A 37 5.38 -20.13 -2.45
CA SER A 37 4.37 -19.76 -1.46
C SER A 37 3.28 -20.83 -1.41
N CYS A 38 2.72 -21.08 -0.23
CA CYS A 38 1.68 -22.07 -0.04
C CYS A 38 0.65 -21.62 1.00
N ILE A 39 -0.53 -22.20 0.90
CA ILE A 39 -1.52 -22.19 1.97
C ILE A 39 -1.15 -23.32 2.94
N GLY A 40 -1.36 -23.08 4.23
CA GLY A 40 -1.16 -24.07 5.29
C GLY A 40 -1.93 -23.71 6.55
N GLY A 41 -1.56 -24.33 7.66
CA GLY A 41 -2.41 -24.38 8.86
C GLY A 41 -3.30 -25.62 8.83
N LEU A 42 -3.91 -25.96 9.97
CA LEU A 42 -4.74 -27.17 10.06
C LEU A 42 -6.06 -27.04 9.29
N ALA A 43 -6.48 -25.81 9.01
CA ALA A 43 -7.72 -25.44 8.32
C ALA A 43 -7.46 -24.57 7.08
N ASP A 44 -6.26 -24.64 6.50
CA ASP A 44 -5.86 -23.83 5.35
C ASP A 44 -6.04 -22.30 5.58
N GLU A 45 -5.82 -21.87 6.83
CA GLU A 45 -6.10 -20.52 7.30
C GLU A 45 -4.90 -19.57 7.23
N LEU A 46 -3.72 -20.08 6.85
CA LEU A 46 -2.46 -19.33 6.80
C LEU A 46 -1.88 -19.29 5.39
N ILE A 47 -1.18 -18.19 5.10
CA ILE A 47 -0.35 -18.02 3.91
C ILE A 47 1.11 -18.01 4.37
N PHE A 48 1.91 -18.95 3.88
CA PHE A 48 3.36 -18.94 4.04
C PHE A 48 4.01 -18.47 2.74
N SER A 49 4.62 -17.29 2.77
CA SER A 49 5.19 -16.69 1.57
C SER A 49 6.42 -15.84 1.90
N PRO A 50 7.45 -15.82 1.04
CA PRO A 50 8.38 -14.70 1.02
C PRO A 50 7.66 -13.42 0.59
N ARG A 51 8.16 -12.26 1.03
CA ARG A 51 7.81 -10.92 0.51
C ARG A 51 6.33 -10.53 0.65
N LEU A 52 5.63 -11.05 1.66
CA LEU A 52 4.33 -10.48 2.05
C LEU A 52 4.49 -9.00 2.35
N ASP A 53 5.56 -8.64 3.04
CA ASP A 53 6.02 -7.27 3.16
C ASP A 53 6.73 -6.82 1.87
N ASN A 54 6.20 -5.90 1.06
CA ASN A 54 4.83 -5.38 1.07
C ASN A 54 4.04 -5.77 -0.20
N LEU A 55 4.40 -6.88 -0.85
CA LEU A 55 3.66 -7.36 -2.03
C LEU A 55 2.22 -7.77 -1.66
N GLY A 56 1.96 -8.11 -0.39
CA GLY A 56 0.63 -8.44 0.12
C GLY A 56 -0.35 -7.26 0.01
N MET A 57 0.01 -6.09 0.55
CA MET A 57 -0.86 -4.91 0.43
C MET A 57 -0.84 -4.30 -0.97
N THR A 58 0.30 -4.38 -1.67
CA THR A 58 0.40 -3.98 -3.08
C THR A 58 -0.60 -4.76 -3.94
N TYR A 59 -0.67 -6.08 -3.78
CA TYR A 59 -1.65 -6.92 -4.44
C TYR A 59 -3.08 -6.49 -4.09
N CYS A 60 -3.40 -6.29 -2.81
CA CYS A 60 -4.73 -5.90 -2.38
C CYS A 60 -5.17 -4.54 -2.97
N ALA A 61 -4.28 -3.55 -2.99
CA ALA A 61 -4.54 -2.22 -3.53
C ALA A 61 -4.79 -2.26 -5.05
N VAL A 62 -3.90 -2.92 -5.81
CA VAL A 62 -4.01 -3.01 -7.27
C VAL A 62 -5.24 -3.82 -7.69
N MET A 63 -5.49 -4.97 -7.06
CA MET A 63 -6.65 -5.79 -7.38
C MET A 63 -7.96 -5.12 -6.93
N GLY A 64 -7.95 -4.41 -5.80
CA GLY A 64 -9.06 -3.56 -5.38
C GLY A 64 -9.38 -2.49 -6.43
N LEU A 65 -8.37 -1.80 -6.96
CA LEU A 65 -8.53 -0.84 -8.06
C LEU A 65 -9.13 -1.49 -9.30
N ILE A 66 -8.56 -2.61 -9.77
CA ILE A 66 -9.05 -3.35 -10.95
C ILE A 66 -10.51 -3.77 -10.76
N SER A 67 -10.85 -4.31 -9.60
CA SER A 67 -12.23 -4.72 -9.31
C SER A 67 -13.20 -3.54 -9.31
N SER A 68 -12.75 -2.37 -8.82
CA SER A 68 -13.57 -1.17 -8.75
C SER A 68 -13.97 -0.64 -10.13
N VAL A 69 -13.18 -0.93 -11.17
CA VAL A 69 -13.41 -0.46 -12.55
C VAL A 69 -13.86 -1.57 -13.50
N ARG A 70 -14.22 -2.76 -12.98
CA ARG A 70 -14.60 -3.90 -13.81
C ARG A 70 -15.88 -3.65 -14.61
N GLU A 71 -16.83 -2.91 -14.04
CA GLU A 71 -18.04 -2.49 -14.73
C GLU A 71 -17.77 -1.23 -15.56
N SER A 72 -18.14 -1.25 -16.85
CA SER A 72 -17.92 -0.11 -17.75
C SER A 72 -18.57 1.18 -17.27
N SER A 73 -19.69 1.07 -16.55
CA SER A 73 -20.42 2.21 -15.98
C SER A 73 -19.82 2.74 -14.69
N SER A 74 -18.82 2.08 -14.07
CA SER A 74 -18.32 2.46 -12.75
C SER A 74 -17.71 3.86 -12.71
N LEU A 75 -17.20 4.37 -13.83
CA LEU A 75 -16.56 5.68 -13.89
C LEU A 75 -17.47 6.79 -14.44
N GLU A 76 -18.66 6.46 -14.96
CA GLU A 76 -19.55 7.43 -15.63
C GLU A 76 -20.01 8.59 -14.73
N LYS A 77 -20.13 8.32 -13.42
CA LYS A 77 -20.54 9.28 -12.39
C LYS A 77 -19.45 9.52 -11.35
N ASP A 78 -18.24 9.01 -11.59
CA ASP A 78 -17.13 9.22 -10.67
C ASP A 78 -16.57 10.62 -10.85
N THR A 79 -16.50 11.37 -9.76
CA THR A 79 -15.95 12.73 -9.73
C THR A 79 -14.50 12.74 -9.25
N THR A 80 -13.87 11.58 -9.14
CA THR A 80 -12.54 11.40 -8.55
C THR A 80 -11.61 10.65 -9.50
N ILE A 81 -10.30 10.76 -9.25
CA ILE A 81 -9.28 9.93 -9.89
C ILE A 81 -8.94 8.79 -8.92
N ARG A 82 -9.19 7.55 -9.35
CA ARG A 82 -8.75 6.35 -8.62
C ARG A 82 -7.31 6.02 -9.02
N LEU A 83 -6.42 5.95 -8.05
CA LEU A 83 -4.98 5.75 -8.28
C LEU A 83 -4.42 4.68 -7.33
N ALA A 84 -3.57 3.81 -7.86
CA ALA A 84 -2.65 2.99 -7.07
C ALA A 84 -1.22 3.40 -7.45
N ALA A 85 -0.40 3.72 -6.44
CA ALA A 85 1.02 4.06 -6.61
C ALA A 85 1.86 3.07 -5.80
N CYS A 86 2.77 2.38 -6.47
CA CYS A 86 3.67 1.39 -5.87
C CYS A 86 5.09 1.94 -5.94
N PHE A 87 5.78 2.02 -4.80
CA PHE A 87 7.11 2.61 -4.69
C PHE A 87 8.15 1.55 -4.38
N ASP A 88 9.35 1.76 -4.91
CA ASP A 88 10.53 0.97 -4.60
C ASP A 88 11.28 1.58 -3.40
N HIS A 89 12.29 0.88 -2.89
CA HIS A 89 13.25 1.39 -1.90
C HIS A 89 12.66 1.84 -0.55
N GLU A 90 11.46 1.40 -0.20
CA GLU A 90 10.84 1.69 1.11
C GLU A 90 11.76 1.24 2.26
N GLU A 91 12.21 -0.01 2.17
CA GLU A 91 13.06 -0.72 3.14
C GLU A 91 14.46 -0.09 3.36
N ILE A 92 14.85 0.83 2.48
CA ILE A 92 16.11 1.58 2.57
C ILE A 92 15.88 3.09 2.77
N GLY A 93 14.66 3.49 3.16
CA GLY A 93 14.31 4.86 3.56
C GLY A 93 13.67 5.72 2.46
N SER A 94 13.21 5.12 1.36
CA SER A 94 12.46 5.77 0.26
C SER A 94 13.18 6.90 -0.50
N GLN A 95 14.45 7.18 -0.19
CA GLN A 95 15.21 8.28 -0.78
C GLN A 95 15.89 7.87 -2.09
N SER A 96 15.09 7.76 -3.15
CA SER A 96 15.55 7.49 -4.51
C SER A 96 14.65 8.16 -5.54
N ALA A 97 14.91 8.01 -6.85
CA ALA A 97 14.05 8.54 -7.90
C ALA A 97 12.70 7.79 -7.99
N GLN A 98 12.69 6.50 -7.64
CA GLN A 98 11.52 5.62 -7.69
C GLN A 98 10.88 5.35 -6.30
N GLY A 99 11.48 5.86 -5.23
CA GLY A 99 10.96 5.75 -3.87
C GLY A 99 9.94 6.82 -3.51
N ALA A 100 9.22 6.63 -2.39
CA ALA A 100 8.13 7.52 -1.99
C ALA A 100 8.57 8.96 -1.67
N HIS A 101 9.85 9.19 -1.36
CA HIS A 101 10.37 10.54 -1.14
C HIS A 101 10.71 11.28 -2.46
N SER A 102 10.59 10.62 -3.62
CA SER A 102 10.79 11.23 -4.93
C SER A 102 9.63 12.15 -5.33
N ASN A 103 9.84 13.00 -6.34
CA ASN A 103 8.79 13.86 -6.87
C ASN A 103 7.82 13.14 -7.82
N LEU A 104 7.94 11.81 -7.99
CA LEU A 104 7.14 11.03 -8.95
C LEU A 104 5.63 11.26 -8.76
N LEU A 105 5.09 10.93 -7.59
CA LEU A 105 3.64 11.06 -7.33
C LEU A 105 3.17 12.52 -7.38
N PRO A 106 3.82 13.50 -6.71
CA PRO A 106 3.45 14.91 -6.85
C PRO A 106 3.44 15.41 -8.31
N SER A 107 4.45 15.04 -9.11
CA SER A 107 4.53 15.43 -10.52
C SER A 107 3.46 14.76 -11.38
N VAL A 108 3.10 13.50 -11.11
CA VAL A 108 1.99 12.82 -11.78
C VAL A 108 0.66 13.50 -11.44
N LEU A 109 0.38 13.75 -10.16
CA LEU A 109 -0.86 14.41 -9.73
C LEU A 109 -0.99 15.82 -10.31
N ARG A 110 0.10 16.59 -10.37
CA ARG A 110 0.11 17.92 -11.02
C ARG A 110 -0.20 17.84 -12.52
N ARG A 111 0.32 16.82 -13.21
CA ARG A 111 0.03 16.61 -14.64
C ARG A 111 -1.42 16.19 -14.87
N LEU A 112 -2.01 15.44 -13.93
CA LEU A 112 -3.41 15.01 -13.99
C LEU A 112 -4.38 16.13 -13.65
N SER A 113 -4.05 17.02 -12.70
CA SER A 113 -4.94 18.10 -12.25
C SER A 113 -5.22 19.17 -13.31
N VAL A 114 -4.38 19.26 -14.35
CA VAL A 114 -4.54 20.23 -15.45
C VAL A 114 -5.10 19.59 -16.72
N LEU A 115 -5.49 18.32 -16.68
CA LEU A 115 -6.17 17.69 -17.81
C LEU A 115 -7.61 18.19 -17.89
N PRO A 116 -8.10 18.56 -19.09
CA PRO A 116 -9.49 18.95 -19.25
C PRO A 116 -10.39 17.77 -18.87
N GLY A 117 -11.36 18.04 -17.98
CA GLY A 117 -12.40 17.07 -17.65
C GLY A 117 -13.25 16.74 -18.88
N ALA A 118 -13.92 15.58 -18.87
CA ALA A 118 -14.80 15.16 -19.96
C ALA A 118 -16.05 16.05 -20.15
N ARG A 119 -16.26 17.06 -19.30
CA ARG A 119 -17.39 17.98 -19.36
C ARG A 119 -16.92 19.44 -19.30
N ASP A 120 -17.31 20.15 -20.35
CA ASP A 120 -17.43 21.61 -20.48
C ASP A 120 -16.13 22.43 -20.43
N THR A 121 -15.58 22.71 -21.62
CA THR A 121 -14.44 23.61 -21.86
C THR A 121 -14.80 25.11 -21.75
N SER A 122 -15.98 25.45 -21.23
CA SER A 122 -16.50 26.82 -21.22
C SER A 122 -16.16 27.62 -19.96
N SER A 123 -15.81 26.98 -18.84
CA SER A 123 -15.27 27.68 -17.68
C SER A 123 -13.75 27.75 -17.78
N LYS A 124 -13.20 28.95 -17.97
CA LYS A 124 -11.80 29.25 -17.65
C LYS A 124 -11.63 29.18 -16.13
N ALA A 125 -11.59 27.97 -15.58
CA ALA A 125 -11.16 27.77 -14.22
C ALA A 125 -9.71 28.28 -14.09
N ASP A 126 -9.37 28.86 -12.95
CA ASP A 126 -8.01 29.32 -12.67
C ASP A 126 -7.11 28.09 -12.46
N GLU A 127 -6.57 27.58 -13.58
CA GLU A 127 -5.67 26.41 -13.64
C GLU A 127 -4.48 26.53 -12.68
N ALA A 128 -4.14 27.75 -12.24
CA ALA A 128 -2.98 28.01 -11.39
C ALA A 128 -3.05 27.32 -10.02
N THR A 129 -4.24 26.98 -9.51
CA THR A 129 -4.42 26.37 -8.17
C THR A 129 -5.12 25.01 -8.17
N GLU A 130 -5.39 24.44 -9.35
CA GLU A 130 -6.12 23.16 -9.48
C GLU A 130 -5.40 22.01 -8.78
N HIS A 131 -4.06 21.99 -8.79
CA HIS A 131 -3.28 20.97 -8.11
C HIS A 131 -3.51 21.01 -6.60
N GLU A 132 -3.38 22.19 -5.99
CA GLU A 132 -3.53 22.41 -4.56
C GLU A 132 -4.99 22.14 -4.11
N GLN A 133 -5.98 22.53 -4.92
CA GLN A 133 -7.39 22.22 -4.69
C GLN A 133 -7.70 20.72 -4.82
N THR A 134 -7.04 20.02 -5.76
CA THR A 134 -7.16 18.58 -5.91
C THR A 134 -6.62 17.87 -4.66
N LEU A 135 -5.44 18.27 -4.18
CA LEU A 135 -4.80 17.64 -3.01
C LEU A 135 -5.63 17.81 -1.73
N SER A 136 -6.26 18.97 -1.52
CA SER A 136 -7.10 19.20 -0.33
C SER A 136 -8.34 18.29 -0.28
N ARG A 137 -8.88 17.92 -1.44
CA ARG A 137 -10.00 16.98 -1.59
C ARG A 137 -9.58 15.54 -1.80
N SER A 138 -8.28 15.25 -1.76
CA SER A 138 -7.74 13.90 -1.95
C SER A 138 -7.51 13.20 -0.62
N PHE A 139 -7.40 11.87 -0.69
CA PHE A 139 -7.10 11.02 0.44
C PHE A 139 -6.16 9.90 0.00
N LEU A 140 -5.12 9.66 0.78
CA LEU A 140 -4.13 8.62 0.55
C LEU A 140 -4.27 7.51 1.58
N VAL A 141 -4.47 6.29 1.11
CA VAL A 141 -4.28 5.09 1.93
C VAL A 141 -2.85 4.60 1.75
N SER A 142 -2.01 4.80 2.75
CA SER A 142 -0.69 4.21 2.87
C SER A 142 -0.85 2.75 3.29
N ALA A 143 -0.76 1.86 2.30
CA ALA A 143 -1.05 0.44 2.47
C ALA A 143 0.25 -0.34 2.67
N ASP A 144 0.48 -0.81 3.89
CA ASP A 144 1.69 -1.52 4.28
C ASP A 144 1.40 -2.47 5.43
N MET A 145 2.02 -3.65 5.47
CA MET A 145 1.69 -4.75 6.37
C MET A 145 1.71 -4.32 7.86
N ALA A 146 1.00 -5.08 8.70
CA ALA A 146 0.89 -4.80 10.13
C ALA A 146 1.35 -6.01 10.96
N HIS A 147 1.80 -5.77 12.19
CA HIS A 147 2.19 -6.85 13.08
C HIS A 147 0.96 -7.50 13.74
N ALA A 148 0.72 -8.78 13.45
CA ALA A 148 -0.12 -9.61 14.28
C ALA A 148 0.56 -9.86 15.63
N VAL A 149 -0.23 -10.09 16.70
CA VAL A 149 0.31 -10.50 17.99
C VAL A 149 0.98 -11.87 17.88
N HIS A 150 2.28 -11.91 18.12
CA HIS A 150 3.01 -13.16 18.17
C HIS A 150 2.71 -13.90 19.48
N PRO A 151 2.16 -15.13 19.45
CA PRO A 151 1.71 -15.83 20.67
C PRO A 151 2.85 -16.07 21.67
N ASN A 152 4.05 -16.41 21.18
CA ASN A 152 5.23 -16.61 22.04
C ASN A 152 5.83 -15.30 22.61
N TYR A 153 5.40 -14.13 22.14
CA TYR A 153 5.94 -12.83 22.54
C TYR A 153 4.83 -11.80 22.84
N ALA A 154 3.68 -12.25 23.34
CA ALA A 154 2.52 -11.40 23.58
C ALA A 154 2.83 -10.15 24.44
N GLY A 155 3.79 -10.26 25.38
CA GLY A 155 4.24 -9.15 26.23
C GLY A 155 4.90 -7.97 25.47
N LYS A 156 5.23 -8.13 24.18
CA LYS A 156 5.76 -7.05 23.32
C LYS A 156 4.68 -6.13 22.76
N TYR A 157 3.41 -6.53 22.84
CA TYR A 157 2.31 -5.80 22.23
C TYR A 157 1.56 -4.95 23.27
N GLU A 158 0.86 -3.92 22.79
CA GLU A 158 -0.04 -3.13 23.63
C GLU A 158 -1.28 -3.99 23.96
N ALA A 159 -1.80 -3.88 25.19
CA ALA A 159 -2.79 -4.81 25.71
C ALA A 159 -4.19 -4.63 25.09
N SER A 160 -4.52 -3.41 24.65
CA SER A 160 -5.81 -3.05 24.05
C SER A 160 -5.79 -3.07 22.52
N HIS A 161 -4.60 -3.13 21.91
CA HIS A 161 -4.40 -3.08 20.45
C HIS A 161 -3.66 -4.33 19.98
N GLN A 162 -4.40 -5.43 19.86
CA GLN A 162 -3.87 -6.77 19.60
C GLN A 162 -4.39 -7.36 18.27
N PRO A 163 -3.82 -6.95 17.11
CA PRO A 163 -4.22 -7.50 15.84
C PRO A 163 -4.00 -9.01 15.77
N ALA A 164 -4.98 -9.74 15.26
CA ALA A 164 -4.90 -11.17 15.01
C ALA A 164 -5.04 -11.45 13.52
N LEU A 165 -4.41 -12.54 13.05
CA LEU A 165 -4.61 -13.05 11.70
C LEU A 165 -6.08 -13.43 11.48
N ASN A 166 -6.55 -13.26 10.25
CA ASN A 166 -7.91 -13.54 9.78
C ASN A 166 -9.02 -12.72 10.46
N LYS A 167 -8.67 -11.62 11.14
CA LYS A 167 -9.61 -10.74 11.86
C LYS A 167 -9.77 -9.36 11.22
N GLY A 168 -9.23 -9.16 10.02
CA GLY A 168 -9.44 -7.95 9.24
C GLY A 168 -8.23 -7.04 9.18
N THR A 169 -8.26 -6.13 8.21
CA THR A 169 -7.20 -5.15 7.98
C THR A 169 -7.03 -4.25 9.19
N VAL A 170 -5.79 -3.92 9.50
CA VAL A 170 -5.37 -3.22 10.70
C VAL A 170 -5.13 -1.76 10.37
N ILE A 171 -5.84 -0.84 11.02
CA ILE A 171 -5.52 0.58 11.02
C ILE A 171 -4.33 0.79 11.96
N LYS A 172 -3.27 1.44 11.47
CA LYS A 172 -2.04 1.69 12.23
C LYS A 172 -2.04 3.12 12.75
N VAL A 173 -1.93 3.31 14.07
CA VAL A 173 -1.92 4.64 14.70
C VAL A 173 -0.66 4.81 15.55
N ASN A 174 0.01 5.95 15.38
CA ASN A 174 1.18 6.29 16.18
C ASN A 174 1.24 7.79 16.48
N ALA A 175 1.31 8.16 17.76
CA ALA A 175 1.31 9.56 18.18
C ALA A 175 2.51 10.37 17.67
N ASN A 176 3.65 9.72 17.41
CA ASN A 176 4.85 10.37 16.87
C ASN A 176 4.84 10.48 15.34
N GLN A 177 3.68 10.30 14.69
CA GLN A 177 3.53 10.35 13.23
C GLN A 177 4.46 9.36 12.50
N ARG A 178 4.70 8.18 13.09
CA ARG A 178 5.28 7.03 12.37
C ARG A 178 4.29 6.42 11.38
N TYR A 179 3.02 6.71 11.61
CA TYR A 179 1.88 6.46 10.75
C TYR A 179 1.11 7.80 10.66
N ALA A 180 0.64 8.18 9.48
CA ALA A 180 -0.04 9.45 9.21
C ALA A 180 -1.52 9.46 9.63
N THR A 181 -2.02 8.33 10.12
CA THR A 181 -3.42 8.11 10.48
C THR A 181 -3.98 9.13 11.46
N ASN A 182 -5.16 9.67 11.13
CA ASN A 182 -5.94 10.57 11.98
C ASN A 182 -7.44 10.20 11.99
N SER A 183 -8.21 10.80 12.89
CA SER A 183 -9.62 10.46 13.11
C SER A 183 -10.51 10.59 11.87
N PRO A 184 -10.41 11.65 11.05
CA PRO A 184 -11.21 11.75 9.82
C PRO A 184 -10.93 10.62 8.83
N GLY A 185 -9.66 10.22 8.69
CA GLY A 185 -9.29 9.05 7.90
C GLY A 185 -9.84 7.74 8.45
N ILE A 186 -9.83 7.57 9.78
CA ILE A 186 -10.41 6.40 10.43
C ILE A 186 -11.91 6.29 10.12
N VAL A 187 -12.66 7.40 10.23
CA VAL A 187 -14.10 7.42 9.93
C VAL A 187 -14.37 7.03 8.47
N LEU A 188 -13.60 7.58 7.52
CA LEU A 188 -13.71 7.24 6.10
C LEU A 188 -13.50 5.74 5.87
N VAL A 189 -12.42 5.17 6.41
CA VAL A 189 -12.08 3.76 6.22
C VAL A 189 -13.07 2.84 6.94
N GLN A 190 -13.55 3.21 8.12
CA GLN A 190 -14.61 2.48 8.82
C GLN A 190 -15.91 2.43 8.01
N GLU A 191 -16.31 3.53 7.37
CA GLU A 191 -17.50 3.55 6.54
C GLU A 191 -17.31 2.71 5.25
N CYS A 192 -16.11 2.74 4.65
CA CYS A 192 -15.76 1.83 3.56
C CYS A 192 -15.85 0.36 3.99
N ALA A 193 -15.30 0.01 5.16
CA ALA A 193 -15.35 -1.35 5.70
C ALA A 193 -16.77 -1.80 6.02
N ARG A 194 -17.60 -0.89 6.57
CA ARG A 194 -19.03 -1.14 6.82
C ARG A 194 -19.79 -1.46 5.55
N LEU A 195 -19.54 -0.70 4.46
CA LEU A 195 -20.13 -0.96 3.15
C LEU A 195 -19.63 -2.27 2.53
N ALA A 196 -18.37 -2.62 2.77
CA ALA A 196 -17.75 -3.86 2.31
C ALA A 196 -18.16 -5.10 3.13
N GLY A 197 -18.73 -4.91 4.32
CA GLY A 197 -19.04 -5.98 5.26
C GLY A 197 -17.78 -6.68 5.79
N VAL A 198 -16.67 -5.95 5.96
CA VAL A 198 -15.39 -6.50 6.43
C VAL A 198 -14.99 -5.94 7.80
N PRO A 199 -14.34 -6.74 8.66
CA PRO A 199 -13.85 -6.26 9.93
C PRO A 199 -12.59 -5.40 9.78
N LEU A 200 -12.38 -4.53 10.76
CA LEU A 200 -11.14 -3.77 10.93
C LEU A 200 -10.59 -4.00 12.34
N GLN A 201 -9.28 -3.90 12.46
CA GLN A 201 -8.55 -3.93 13.73
C GLN A 201 -7.78 -2.63 13.91
N LEU A 202 -7.28 -2.40 15.12
CA LEU A 202 -6.46 -1.23 15.43
C LEU A 202 -5.12 -1.69 16.01
N PHE A 203 -4.04 -1.04 15.56
CA PHE A 203 -2.70 -1.26 16.06
C PHE A 203 -2.10 0.05 16.56
N VAL A 204 -1.65 0.00 17.81
CA VAL A 204 -0.86 1.03 18.46
C VAL A 204 0.30 0.31 19.14
N VAL A 205 1.50 0.85 18.98
CA VAL A 205 2.68 0.29 19.65
C VAL A 205 2.65 0.67 21.12
N ARG A 206 3.31 -0.13 21.97
CA ARG A 206 3.50 0.28 23.36
C ARG A 206 4.29 1.58 23.43
N ASN A 207 3.96 2.45 24.37
CA ASN A 207 4.64 3.74 24.54
C ASN A 207 6.15 3.60 24.86
N ASP A 208 6.57 2.46 25.41
CA ASP A 208 7.96 2.13 25.72
C ASP A 208 8.70 1.41 24.57
N SER A 209 8.08 1.33 23.38
CA SER A 209 8.62 0.64 22.21
C SER A 209 8.61 1.55 20.98
N ALA A 210 9.73 1.58 20.25
CA ALA A 210 9.80 2.24 18.95
C ALA A 210 9.13 1.38 17.87
N CYS A 211 8.72 2.00 16.77
CA CYS A 211 8.27 1.30 15.57
C CYS A 211 8.91 1.90 14.32
N GLY A 212 8.92 1.12 13.23
CA GLY A 212 9.26 1.61 11.91
C GLY A 212 8.32 2.74 11.46
N SER A 213 8.79 3.54 10.51
CA SER A 213 7.94 4.49 9.78
C SER A 213 7.57 3.87 8.45
N THR A 214 6.42 4.23 7.92
CA THR A 214 6.02 3.89 6.54
C THR A 214 6.27 5.06 5.59
N ILE A 215 5.87 4.90 4.34
CA ILE A 215 5.79 5.98 3.34
C ILE A 215 4.72 7.05 3.66
N GLY A 216 3.74 6.72 4.50
CA GLY A 216 2.56 7.55 4.76
C GLY A 216 2.91 8.96 5.25
N PRO A 217 3.68 9.11 6.35
CA PRO A 217 4.10 10.42 6.86
C PRO A 217 4.90 11.24 5.84
N GLY A 218 5.81 10.62 5.10
CA GLY A 218 6.64 11.29 4.09
C GLY A 218 5.80 11.85 2.94
N LEU A 219 4.84 11.07 2.45
CA LEU A 219 3.92 11.49 1.40
C LEU A 219 2.92 12.56 1.89
N ALA A 220 2.40 12.41 3.11
CA ALA A 220 1.50 13.38 3.73
C ALA A 220 2.19 14.74 3.89
N ALA A 221 3.42 14.77 4.42
CA ALA A 221 4.19 16.00 4.58
C ALA A 221 4.50 16.68 3.24
N LYS A 222 4.77 15.90 2.18
CA LYS A 222 5.14 16.42 0.87
C LYS A 222 3.97 17.01 0.09
N MET A 223 2.77 16.43 0.23
CA MET A 223 1.60 16.79 -0.57
C MET A 223 0.51 17.53 0.24
N GLY A 224 0.59 17.57 1.57
CA GLY A 224 -0.48 18.12 2.40
C GLY A 224 -1.80 17.33 2.30
N MET A 225 -1.74 16.11 1.78
CA MET A 225 -2.90 15.26 1.55
C MET A 225 -3.23 14.44 2.81
N ARG A 226 -4.51 14.37 3.17
CA ARG A 226 -4.97 13.49 4.27
C ARG A 226 -4.54 12.06 3.96
N THR A 227 -3.90 11.43 4.94
CA THR A 227 -3.29 10.11 4.77
C THR A 227 -3.64 9.21 5.95
N LEU A 228 -3.86 7.93 5.68
CA LEU A 228 -4.04 6.90 6.72
C LEU A 228 -3.19 5.69 6.39
N ASP A 229 -2.57 5.12 7.42
CA ASP A 229 -1.80 3.89 7.32
C ASP A 229 -2.63 2.69 7.77
N LEU A 230 -2.65 1.65 6.93
CA LEU A 230 -3.28 0.37 7.24
C LEU A 230 -2.55 -0.80 6.58
N GLY A 231 -2.77 -2.00 7.11
CA GLY A 231 -2.09 -3.22 6.68
C GLY A 231 -2.81 -4.46 7.11
N ASN A 232 -2.72 -5.52 6.33
CA ASN A 232 -3.12 -6.84 6.80
C ASN A 232 -2.13 -7.32 7.88
N PRO A 233 -2.62 -8.02 8.92
CA PRO A 233 -1.77 -8.52 9.97
C PRO A 233 -0.90 -9.68 9.44
N GLN A 234 0.37 -9.71 9.84
CA GLN A 234 1.30 -10.82 9.58
C GLN A 234 2.20 -11.11 10.78
N LEU A 235 2.81 -12.28 10.75
CA LEU A 235 3.91 -12.67 11.63
C LEU A 235 5.22 -12.71 10.85
N SER A 236 6.32 -12.58 11.58
CA SER A 236 7.69 -12.70 11.06
C SER A 236 8.01 -11.71 9.95
N MET A 237 7.56 -10.46 10.08
CA MET A 237 7.87 -9.37 9.15
C MET A 237 9.38 -9.24 8.90
N HIS A 238 9.76 -9.07 7.63
CA HIS A 238 11.13 -9.07 7.10
C HIS A 238 11.86 -10.44 7.14
N SER A 239 11.16 -11.52 7.46
CA SER A 239 11.69 -12.88 7.30
C SER A 239 11.76 -13.26 5.81
N ILE A 240 12.67 -14.16 5.45
CA ILE A 240 12.66 -14.80 4.12
C ILE A 240 11.35 -15.56 3.86
N ARG A 241 10.65 -15.98 4.93
CA ARG A 241 9.32 -16.58 4.85
C ARG A 241 8.43 -16.05 5.97
N GLU A 242 7.42 -15.31 5.56
CA GLU A 242 6.49 -14.59 6.42
C GLU A 242 5.16 -15.36 6.49
N THR A 243 4.31 -15.01 7.46
CA THR A 243 3.02 -15.68 7.67
C THR A 243 1.87 -14.67 7.72
N GLY A 244 0.94 -14.76 6.77
CA GLY A 244 -0.30 -13.96 6.73
C GLY A 244 -1.54 -14.83 6.91
N GLY A 245 -2.71 -14.20 7.06
CA GLY A 245 -4.01 -14.88 7.08
C GLY A 245 -4.66 -14.94 5.69
N THR A 246 -5.28 -16.07 5.35
CA THR A 246 -6.01 -16.21 4.07
C THR A 246 -7.22 -15.28 3.98
N ALA A 247 -7.98 -15.13 5.08
CA ALA A 247 -9.17 -14.27 5.11
C ALA A 247 -8.82 -12.77 5.04
N ASP A 248 -7.64 -12.37 5.54
CA ASP A 248 -7.21 -10.97 5.51
C ASP A 248 -7.00 -10.46 4.08
N VAL A 249 -6.57 -11.33 3.15
CA VAL A 249 -6.45 -10.97 1.72
C VAL A 249 -7.83 -10.62 1.16
N GLU A 250 -8.86 -11.44 1.41
CA GLU A 250 -10.22 -11.16 0.97
C GLU A 250 -10.76 -9.87 1.60
N HIS A 251 -10.54 -9.68 2.91
CA HIS A 251 -10.93 -8.44 3.59
C HIS A 251 -10.27 -7.21 2.96
N GLY A 252 -8.96 -7.26 2.71
CA GLY A 252 -8.20 -6.19 2.08
C GLY A 252 -8.70 -5.87 0.67
N LEU A 253 -8.94 -6.88 -0.17
CA LEU A 253 -9.47 -6.71 -1.52
C LEU A 253 -10.82 -5.98 -1.52
N LYS A 254 -11.76 -6.44 -0.67
CA LYS A 254 -13.08 -5.80 -0.53
C LYS A 254 -12.96 -4.38 0.01
N LEU A 255 -12.08 -4.14 0.98
CA LEU A 255 -11.85 -2.81 1.53
C LEU A 255 -11.36 -1.84 0.45
N PHE A 256 -10.33 -2.20 -0.32
CA PHE A 256 -9.82 -1.33 -1.39
C PHE A 256 -10.83 -1.11 -2.51
N HIS A 257 -11.57 -2.16 -2.91
CA HIS A 257 -12.68 -2.00 -3.85
C HIS A 257 -13.65 -0.91 -3.38
N HIS A 258 -14.10 -1.00 -2.13
CA HIS A 258 -15.07 -0.05 -1.58
C HIS A 258 -14.49 1.33 -1.36
N PHE A 259 -13.22 1.45 -0.97
CA PHE A 259 -12.51 2.72 -0.91
C PHE A 259 -12.53 3.42 -2.26
N TYR A 260 -12.01 2.77 -3.31
CA TYR A 260 -11.98 3.35 -4.66
C TYR A 260 -13.36 3.67 -5.20
N HIS A 261 -14.34 2.80 -4.98
CA HIS A 261 -15.68 2.97 -5.53
C HIS A 261 -16.52 4.03 -4.78
N ASN A 262 -16.34 4.19 -3.47
CA ASN A 262 -17.23 5.02 -2.64
C ASN A 262 -16.60 6.33 -2.17
N TYR A 263 -15.28 6.52 -2.30
CA TYR A 263 -14.58 7.69 -1.77
C TYR A 263 -15.25 9.02 -2.11
N GLY A 264 -15.50 9.31 -3.39
CA GLY A 264 -16.10 10.58 -3.82
C GLY A 264 -17.51 10.85 -3.28
N ARG A 265 -18.23 9.81 -2.84
CA ARG A 265 -19.55 9.92 -2.20
C ARG A 265 -19.46 10.07 -0.69
N LEU A 266 -18.42 9.53 -0.07
CA LEU A 266 -18.25 9.49 1.39
C LEU A 266 -17.54 10.74 1.90
N GLU A 267 -16.48 11.15 1.22
CA GLU A 267 -15.62 12.25 1.67
C GLU A 267 -16.39 13.56 1.92
N PRO A 268 -17.32 14.01 1.05
CA PRO A 268 -18.04 15.27 1.28
C PRO A 268 -18.98 15.25 2.50
N LYS A 269 -19.21 14.08 3.10
CA LYS A 269 -20.04 13.92 4.31
C LYS A 269 -19.21 14.02 5.59
N ILE A 270 -17.89 13.99 5.50
CA ILE A 270 -16.98 14.10 6.63
C ILE A 270 -16.63 15.58 6.78
N LEU A 271 -17.42 16.27 7.60
CA LEU A 271 -17.26 17.69 7.86
C LEU A 271 -16.20 17.91 8.93
N ILE A 272 -15.03 18.37 8.49
CA ILE A 272 -13.88 18.72 9.32
C ILE A 272 -13.36 20.06 8.81
N ASP A 273 -13.53 21.10 9.63
CA ASP A 273 -13.21 22.51 9.34
C ASP A 273 -14.08 23.21 8.28
#